data_AF-A0A329SW26-F1
#
_entry.id   AF-A0A329SW26-F1
#
_cell.length_a   1.000
_cell.length_b   1.000
_cell.length_c   1.000
_cell.angle_alpha   90.00
_cell.angle_beta   90.00
_cell.angle_gamma   90.00
#
_symmetry.space_group_name_H-M   'P 1'
#
loop_
_entity.id
_entity.type
_entity.pdbx_description
1 polymer ?
#
loop_
_entity_poly.entity_id
_entity_poly.type
_entity_poly.pdbx_seq_one_letter_code
_entity_poly.pdbx_strand_id
1 'polypeptide(L)'
;MSDYTEVLPPSSLKAEKIHQMHFTIRPYVPDAYKDDIIYAKPTPQQGDAAKATKQARRAHRATMAITAKENHERRRLEAAADDRNSKSYTKARTETGKTPACAKKRKANELESAVV
;
A
#
# COMPACT_ATOMS: atom_id res chain seq x y z
N MET A 1 -3.35 -28.41 -42.23
CA MET A 1 -2.52 -27.95 -41.09
C MET A 1 -3.31 -26.90 -40.33
N SER A 2 -4.26 -27.32 -39.51
CA SER A 2 -5.19 -26.40 -38.85
C SER A 2 -5.66 -26.91 -37.48
N ASP A 3 -4.83 -27.72 -36.81
CA ASP A 3 -5.20 -28.44 -35.58
C ASP A 3 -4.38 -28.01 -34.36
N TYR A 4 -3.74 -26.83 -34.39
CA TYR A 4 -2.88 -26.33 -33.29
C TYR A 4 -3.42 -25.08 -32.57
N THR A 5 -4.60 -24.59 -32.91
CA THR A 5 -5.22 -23.49 -32.18
C THR A 5 -6.13 -24.06 -31.09
N GLU A 6 -5.59 -24.29 -29.89
CA GLU A 6 -6.42 -24.47 -28.70
C GLU A 6 -7.25 -23.21 -28.47
N VAL A 7 -8.56 -23.30 -28.72
CA VAL A 7 -9.50 -22.22 -28.42
C VAL A 7 -9.76 -22.25 -26.92
N LEU A 8 -9.12 -21.34 -26.19
CA LEU A 8 -9.39 -21.16 -24.77
C LEU A 8 -10.82 -20.64 -24.56
N PRO A 9 -11.53 -21.12 -23.52
CA PRO A 9 -12.84 -20.59 -23.20
C PRO A 9 -12.72 -19.09 -22.87
N PRO A 10 -13.72 -18.28 -23.24
CA PRO A 10 -13.71 -16.87 -22.93
C PRO A 10 -13.59 -16.67 -21.42
N SER A 11 -12.56 -15.94 -20.99
CA SER A 11 -12.35 -15.70 -19.56
C SER A 11 -13.54 -14.93 -18.99
N SER A 12 -14.16 -15.47 -17.94
CA SER A 12 -15.22 -14.73 -17.26
C SER A 12 -14.67 -13.42 -16.69
N LEU A 13 -15.39 -12.33 -16.93
CA LEU A 13 -14.98 -11.03 -16.43
C LEU A 13 -15.04 -11.04 -14.90
N LYS A 14 -13.90 -10.75 -14.27
CA LYS A 14 -13.82 -10.62 -12.80
C LYS A 14 -14.74 -9.49 -12.33
N ALA A 15 -15.34 -9.65 -11.15
CA ALA A 15 -16.27 -8.68 -10.57
C ALA A 15 -15.71 -7.25 -10.49
N GLU A 16 -14.43 -7.10 -10.15
CA GLU A 16 -13.75 -5.80 -10.14
C GLU A 16 -13.69 -5.15 -11.52
N LYS A 17 -13.51 -5.95 -12.59
CA LYS A 17 -13.46 -5.45 -13.95
C LYS A 17 -14.83 -4.96 -14.39
N ILE A 18 -15.88 -5.74 -14.11
CA ILE A 18 -17.28 -5.35 -14.35
C ILE A 18 -17.60 -4.03 -13.63
N HIS A 19 -17.22 -3.92 -12.35
CA HIS A 19 -17.37 -2.69 -11.59
C HIS A 19 -16.59 -1.52 -12.23
N GLN A 20 -15.37 -1.73 -12.69
CA GLN A 20 -14.58 -0.69 -13.36
C GLN A 20 -15.22 -0.23 -14.68
N MET A 21 -15.71 -1.17 -15.50
CA MET A 21 -16.33 -0.84 -16.79
C MET A 21 -17.53 0.10 -16.60
N HIS A 22 -18.44 -0.23 -15.68
CA HIS A 22 -19.63 0.58 -15.44
C HIS A 22 -19.34 1.92 -14.75
N PHE A 23 -18.57 1.93 -13.66
CA PHE A 23 -18.46 3.14 -12.83
C PHE A 23 -17.35 4.10 -13.26
N THR A 24 -16.28 3.59 -13.87
CA THR A 24 -15.11 4.40 -14.22
C THR A 24 -15.04 4.70 -15.71
N ILE A 25 -15.37 3.73 -16.56
CA ILE A 25 -15.15 3.85 -18.00
C ILE A 25 -16.41 4.37 -18.71
N ARG A 26 -17.60 3.83 -18.39
CA ARG A 26 -18.88 4.20 -19.03
C ARG A 26 -19.15 5.71 -19.18
N PRO A 27 -18.79 6.59 -18.23
CA PRO A 27 -19.00 8.04 -18.40
C PRO A 27 -18.27 8.63 -19.61
N TYR A 28 -17.17 8.02 -20.03
CA TYR A 28 -16.31 8.46 -21.14
C TYR A 28 -16.58 7.68 -22.44
N VAL A 29 -17.58 6.79 -22.43
CA VAL A 29 -17.98 6.02 -23.61
C VAL A 29 -18.96 6.86 -24.41
N PRO A 30 -18.84 6.95 -25.76
CA PRO A 30 -19.84 7.64 -26.57
C PRO A 30 -21.24 7.04 -26.40
N ASP A 31 -22.28 7.87 -26.50
CA ASP A 31 -23.66 7.45 -26.23
C ASP A 31 -24.10 6.24 -27.05
N ALA A 32 -23.63 6.13 -28.29
CA ALA A 32 -23.90 5.00 -29.19
C ALA A 32 -23.47 3.63 -28.63
N TYR A 33 -22.57 3.59 -27.64
CA TYR A 33 -22.02 2.35 -27.06
C TYR A 33 -22.30 2.21 -25.56
N LYS A 34 -22.98 3.17 -24.91
CA LYS A 34 -23.21 3.15 -23.45
C LYS A 34 -24.11 2.01 -22.98
N ASP A 35 -24.88 1.44 -23.89
CA ASP A 35 -25.84 0.36 -23.65
C ASP A 35 -25.29 -1.03 -24.04
N ASP A 36 -24.02 -1.11 -24.43
CA ASP A 36 -23.33 -2.38 -24.64
C ASP A 36 -23.22 -3.18 -23.32
N ILE A 37 -23.29 -4.51 -23.43
CA ILE A 37 -23.24 -5.46 -22.30
C ILE A 37 -21.97 -5.28 -21.46
N ILE A 38 -20.89 -4.79 -22.07
CA ILE A 38 -19.60 -4.55 -21.42
C ILE A 38 -19.71 -3.41 -20.38
N TYR A 39 -20.61 -2.45 -20.59
CA TYR A 39 -20.85 -1.32 -19.69
C TYR A 39 -22.12 -1.47 -18.86
N ALA A 40 -22.75 -2.65 -18.90
CA ALA A 40 -23.97 -2.91 -18.13
C ALA A 40 -23.74 -2.70 -16.62
N LYS A 41 -24.81 -2.29 -15.93
CA LYS A 41 -24.78 -2.12 -14.48
C LYS A 41 -24.44 -3.45 -13.80
N PRO A 42 -23.43 -3.49 -12.90
CA PRO A 42 -23.09 -4.72 -12.19
C PRO A 42 -24.24 -5.18 -11.31
N THR A 43 -24.40 -6.49 -11.15
CA THR A 43 -25.35 -7.04 -10.17
C THR A 43 -24.89 -6.69 -8.74
N PRO A 44 -25.80 -6.66 -7.75
CA PRO A 44 -25.43 -6.38 -6.36
C PRO A 44 -24.31 -7.31 -5.86
N GLN A 45 -24.42 -8.61 -6.15
CA GLN A 45 -23.43 -9.61 -5.77
C GLN A 45 -22.06 -9.35 -6.41
N GLN A 46 -22.01 -8.94 -7.68
CA GLN A 46 -20.76 -8.56 -8.34
C GLN A 46 -20.16 -7.29 -7.71
N GLY A 47 -20.99 -6.32 -7.36
CA GLY A 47 -20.56 -5.11 -6.66
C GLY A 47 -19.90 -5.43 -5.32
N ASP A 48 -20.51 -6.30 -4.52
CA ASP A 48 -19.99 -6.67 -3.20
C ASP A 48 -18.72 -7.53 -3.30
N ALA A 49 -18.68 -8.48 -4.24
CA ALA A 49 -17.48 -9.26 -4.52
C ALA A 49 -16.29 -8.37 -4.95
N ALA A 50 -16.55 -7.34 -5.77
CA ALA A 50 -15.52 -6.38 -6.16
C ALA A 50 -14.97 -5.60 -4.96
N LYS A 51 -15.84 -5.13 -4.05
CA LYS A 51 -15.43 -4.42 -2.82
C LYS A 51 -14.62 -5.32 -1.90
N ALA A 52 -15.09 -6.55 -1.66
CA ALA A 52 -14.41 -7.53 -0.81
C ALA A 52 -13.01 -7.86 -1.35
N THR A 53 -12.89 -8.10 -2.66
CA THR A 53 -11.60 -8.37 -3.31
C THR A 53 -10.64 -7.18 -3.17
N LYS A 54 -11.13 -5.95 -3.39
CA LYS A 54 -10.33 -4.73 -3.23
C LYS A 54 -9.87 -4.53 -1.79
N GLN A 55 -10.73 -4.84 -0.81
CA GLN A 55 -10.39 -4.79 0.61
C GLN A 55 -9.33 -5.84 0.97
N ALA A 56 -9.50 -7.09 0.53
CA ALA A 56 -8.53 -8.16 0.77
C ALA A 56 -7.15 -7.81 0.23
N ARG A 57 -7.07 -7.24 -0.98
CA ARG A 57 -5.78 -6.77 -1.55
C ARG A 57 -5.18 -5.62 -0.76
N ARG A 58 -5.99 -4.70 -0.24
CA ARG A 58 -5.50 -3.61 0.62
C ARG A 58 -4.95 -4.18 1.93
N ALA A 59 -5.66 -5.11 2.57
CA ALA A 59 -5.20 -5.78 3.78
C ALA A 59 -3.86 -6.50 3.54
N HIS A 60 -3.74 -7.27 2.47
CA HIS A 60 -2.49 -7.93 2.08
C HIS A 60 -1.34 -6.94 1.87
N ARG A 61 -1.57 -5.80 1.21
CA ARG A 61 -0.53 -4.76 1.05
C ARG A 61 -0.14 -4.16 2.39
N ALA A 62 -1.09 -3.95 3.30
CA ALA A 62 -0.82 -3.42 4.63
C ALA A 62 0.03 -4.39 5.46
N THR A 63 -0.29 -5.68 5.45
CA THR A 63 0.52 -6.69 6.17
C THR A 63 1.95 -6.74 5.62
N MET A 64 2.11 -6.74 4.30
CA MET A 64 3.43 -6.70 3.66
C MET A 64 4.21 -5.42 4.00
N ALA A 65 3.54 -4.27 4.08
CA ALA A 65 4.18 -3.02 4.48
C ALA A 65 4.67 -3.06 5.94
N ILE A 66 3.91 -3.67 6.85
CA ILE A 66 4.31 -3.86 8.25
C ILE A 66 5.54 -4.77 8.33
N THR A 67 5.49 -5.94 7.68
CA THR A 67 6.62 -6.88 7.65
C THR A 67 7.86 -6.27 7.01
N ALA A 68 7.71 -5.48 5.94
CA ALA A 68 8.82 -4.77 5.31
C ALA A 68 9.44 -3.73 6.27
N LYS A 69 8.61 -3.00 7.02
CA LYS A 69 9.07 -2.03 8.02
C LYS A 69 9.83 -2.71 9.16
N GLU A 70 9.31 -3.80 9.70
CA GLU A 70 9.97 -4.59 10.76
C GLU A 70 11.35 -5.10 10.28
N ASN A 71 11.40 -5.63 9.07
CA ASN A 71 12.66 -6.07 8.46
C ASN A 71 13.66 -4.93 8.28
N HIS A 72 13.18 -3.73 7.90
CA HIS A 72 14.03 -2.56 7.76
C HIS A 72 14.58 -2.08 9.11
N GLU A 73 13.75 -2.05 10.15
CA GLU A 73 14.19 -1.68 11.50
C GLU A 73 15.17 -2.71 12.08
N ARG A 74 14.95 -4.01 11.85
CA ARG A 74 15.93 -5.04 12.23
C ARG A 74 17.29 -4.79 11.58
N ARG A 75 17.33 -4.54 10.26
CA ARG A 75 18.58 -4.22 9.55
C ARG A 75 19.25 -2.96 10.08
N ARG A 76 18.47 -1.93 10.44
CA ARG A 76 19.01 -0.69 11.05
C ARG A 76 19.69 -0.97 12.39
N LEU A 77 19.08 -1.79 13.24
CA LEU A 77 19.63 -2.15 14.54
C LEU A 77 20.88 -3.02 14.41
N GLU A 78 20.90 -3.97 13.48
CA GLU A 78 22.08 -4.80 13.16
C GLU A 78 23.25 -3.93 12.67
N ALA A 79 23.01 -3.05 11.70
CA ALA A 79 24.04 -2.13 11.20
C ALA A 79 24.58 -1.20 12.31
N ALA A 80 23.72 -0.72 13.21
CA ALA A 80 24.14 0.08 14.36
C ALA A 80 24.87 -0.73 15.45
N ALA A 81 24.69 -2.04 15.51
CA ALA A 81 25.46 -2.92 16.40
C ALA A 81 26.84 -3.21 15.80
N ASP A 82 26.91 -3.47 14.49
CA ASP A 82 28.17 -3.69 13.77
C ASP A 82 29.08 -2.45 13.81
N ASP A 83 28.51 -1.25 13.64
CA ASP A 83 29.27 0.00 13.76
C ASP A 83 29.81 0.21 15.19
N ARG A 84 29.02 -0.11 16.22
CA ARG A 84 29.46 -0.05 17.62
C ARG A 84 30.53 -1.10 17.97
N ASN A 85 30.55 -2.24 17.27
CA ASN A 85 31.55 -3.29 17.46
C ASN A 85 32.78 -3.14 16.54
N SER A 86 32.78 -2.12 15.67
CA SER A 86 33.92 -1.82 14.81
C SER A 86 35.13 -1.33 15.64
N LYS A 87 36.35 -1.70 15.22
CA LYS A 87 37.62 -1.32 15.89
C LYS A 87 37.81 0.20 16.04
N SER A 88 37.06 1.02 15.32
CA SER A 88 37.04 2.48 15.45
C SER A 88 36.31 2.98 16.69
N TYR A 89 35.30 2.27 17.20
CA TYR A 89 34.50 2.71 18.35
C TYR A 89 35.14 2.36 19.71
N THR A 90 35.92 1.28 19.78
CA THR A 90 36.59 0.86 21.03
C THR A 90 37.79 1.72 21.39
N LYS A 91 38.38 2.47 20.43
CA LYS A 91 39.43 3.46 20.68
C LYS A 91 38.90 4.80 21.21
N ALA A 92 37.63 5.14 20.94
CA ALA A 92 37.02 6.41 21.35
C ALA A 92 36.49 6.40 22.80
N ARG A 93 36.21 5.21 23.38
CA ARG A 93 35.66 5.10 24.75
C ARG A 93 36.69 5.27 25.86
N THR A 94 37.99 5.28 25.56
CA THR A 94 39.03 5.55 26.56
C THR A 94 39.32 7.04 26.77
N GLU A 95 38.76 7.96 25.96
CA GLU A 95 39.19 9.37 26.02
C GLU A 95 38.11 10.43 26.30
N THR A 96 36.81 10.16 26.20
CA THR A 96 35.83 11.22 26.48
C THR A 96 34.59 10.75 27.22
N GLY A 97 34.60 10.92 28.55
CA GLY A 97 33.37 11.09 29.32
C GLY A 97 32.71 12.41 28.94
N LYS A 98 31.73 12.39 28.03
CA LYS A 98 30.75 13.48 27.88
C LYS A 98 29.47 12.96 27.24
N THR A 99 28.40 13.00 28.01
CA THR A 99 27.02 12.76 27.57
C THR A 99 26.58 13.82 26.56
N PRO A 100 25.97 13.45 25.42
CA PRO A 100 25.22 14.43 24.64
C PRO A 100 23.76 14.44 25.12
N ALA A 101 23.38 15.55 25.77
CA ALA A 101 22.00 15.90 26.02
C ALA A 101 21.25 16.06 24.68
N CYS A 102 20.28 15.19 24.40
CA CYS A 102 19.36 15.38 23.28
C CYS A 102 18.32 16.43 23.67
N ALA A 103 18.58 17.69 23.31
CA ALA A 103 17.63 18.78 23.41
C ALA A 103 16.48 18.59 22.40
N LYS A 104 15.38 17.95 22.82
CA LYS A 104 14.10 18.05 22.11
C LYS A 104 13.45 19.39 22.43
N LYS A 105 13.63 20.38 21.57
CA LYS A 105 12.73 21.54 21.51
C LYS A 105 11.34 21.05 21.10
N ARG A 106 10.43 20.92 22.06
CA ARG A 106 8.99 20.95 21.79
C ARG A 106 8.62 22.42 21.60
N LYS A 107 8.24 22.83 20.39
CA LYS A 107 7.40 24.02 20.25
C LYS A 107 5.98 23.59 20.61
N ALA A 108 5.51 24.03 21.76
CA ALA A 108 4.09 24.14 22.04
C ALA A 108 3.50 25.16 21.05
N ASN A 109 2.37 24.83 20.44
CA ASN A 109 1.47 25.82 19.88
C ASN A 109 0.08 25.48 20.38
N GLU A 110 -0.24 25.96 21.56
CA GLU A 110 -1.60 26.28 21.97
C GLU A 110 -1.89 27.66 21.38
N LEU A 111 -2.83 27.72 20.45
CA LEU A 111 -3.66 28.91 20.31
C LEU A 111 -5.07 28.47 20.64
N GLU A 112 -5.46 28.90 21.84
CA GLU A 112 -6.80 28.96 22.36
C GLU A 112 -7.75 29.59 21.34
N SER A 113 -8.94 29.00 21.19
CA SER A 113 -10.13 29.77 20.83
C SER A 113 -11.25 29.39 21.79
N ALA A 114 -11.36 30.24 22.82
CA ALA A 114 -12.51 30.66 23.61
C ALA A 114 -13.83 29.88 23.52
N VAL A 115 -14.31 29.53 24.72
CA VAL A 115 -15.72 29.44 25.14
C VAL A 115 -16.48 30.72 24.77
N VAL A 116 -17.62 30.60 24.06
CA VAL A 116 -19.00 30.96 24.48
C VAL A 116 -19.97 30.17 23.61
#